data_AF-A0A7S1WRC1-F1
#
_entry.id   AF-A0A7S1WRC1-F1
#
_cell.length_a   1.000
_cell.length_b   1.000
_cell.length_c   1.000
_cell.angle_alpha   90.00
_cell.angle_beta   90.00
_cell.angle_gamma   90.00
#
_symmetry.space_group_name_H-M   'P 1'
#
loop_
_entity.id
_entity.type
_entity.pdbx_description
1 polymer ?
#
loop_
_entity_poly.entity_id
_entity_poly.type
_entity_poly.pdbx_seq_one_letter_code
_entity_poly.pdbx_strand_id
1 'polypeptide(L)'
;QATGRSTLSYAGLCRPRQAPGRMGNSTEEKEDERVARGKAAAAKHDRFNMIAIPPLVGLTALSLVTKSKRMHLALSWSVFSYIWADFSWTSLVPHSQPSSLRAISILVHHALTALLVMHPIRTPDNLHFTAYATIVEINTVFSVAKKVLKWPWLNTGFLVSWLAMRLVWYPYLVYLFHKRLRSQGYASTGRVYAQVVGSQVLLCILNFLWTAEAVQAMRKRKGKKEEEKT
;
A
#
# COMPACT_ATOMS: atom_id res chain seq x y z
N GLN A 1 50.55 -18.51 8.22
CA GLN A 1 51.15 -17.59 9.20
C GLN A 1 50.48 -17.86 10.54
N ALA A 2 51.26 -18.42 11.46
CA ALA A 2 50.88 -18.68 12.85
C ALA A 2 51.14 -17.43 13.69
N THR A 3 50.30 -17.23 14.72
CA THR A 3 50.56 -16.66 16.08
C THR A 3 49.16 -16.38 16.65
N GLY A 4 48.65 -17.01 17.70
CA GLY A 4 49.32 -17.48 18.90
C GLY A 4 49.44 -16.33 19.90
N ARG A 5 48.43 -16.14 20.77
CA ARG A 5 48.62 -15.55 22.10
C ARG A 5 47.52 -16.00 23.05
N SER A 6 47.99 -16.59 24.14
CA SER A 6 47.23 -17.07 25.29
C SER A 6 47.40 -16.09 26.44
N THR A 7 46.55 -16.30 27.46
CA THR A 7 46.63 -15.87 28.87
C THR A 7 46.46 -14.37 29.21
N LEU A 8 45.43 -14.02 30.00
CA LEU A 8 45.51 -14.03 31.47
C LEU A 8 44.19 -13.63 32.14
N SER A 9 43.88 -14.38 33.19
CA SER A 9 42.89 -14.16 34.24
C SER A 9 43.10 -12.81 34.95
N TYR A 10 41.99 -12.11 35.26
CA TYR A 10 41.88 -11.33 36.49
C TYR A 10 40.44 -11.43 37.03
N ALA A 11 40.27 -12.32 38.00
CA ALA A 11 39.15 -12.30 38.92
C ALA A 11 39.29 -11.09 39.84
N GLY A 12 38.48 -10.06 39.60
CA GLY A 12 38.32 -8.89 40.46
C GLY A 12 36.86 -8.74 40.86
N LEU A 13 36.52 -9.26 42.04
CA LEU A 13 35.23 -9.09 42.70
C LEU A 13 35.01 -7.61 43.09
N CYS A 14 34.57 -6.78 42.15
CA CYS A 14 33.84 -5.56 42.46
C CYS A 14 32.35 -5.90 42.43
N ARG A 15 31.72 -6.06 43.60
CA ARG A 15 30.26 -6.04 43.67
C ARG A 15 29.80 -4.67 43.16
N PRO A 16 29.02 -4.59 42.06
CA PRO A 16 28.46 -3.32 41.63
C PRO A 16 27.55 -2.81 42.75
N ARG A 17 27.85 -1.60 43.21
CA ARG A 17 26.98 -0.78 44.04
C ARG A 17 25.63 -0.73 43.33
N GLN A 18 24.60 -1.37 43.90
CA GLN A 18 23.25 -1.30 43.35
C GLN A 18 22.85 0.18 43.31
N ALA A 19 22.82 0.72 42.10
CA ALA A 19 22.30 2.07 41.87
C ALA A 19 20.83 2.09 42.32
N PRO A 20 20.36 3.18 42.94
CA PRO A 20 18.98 3.31 43.38
C PRO A 20 18.03 2.99 42.23
N GLY A 21 17.13 2.04 42.47
CA GLY A 21 16.23 1.47 41.48
C GLY A 21 15.47 2.54 40.73
N ARG A 22 15.85 2.73 39.46
CA ARG A 22 15.10 3.53 38.50
C ARG A 22 13.79 2.80 38.25
N MET A 23 12.73 3.12 38.99
CA MET A 23 11.34 2.74 38.70
C MET A 23 10.83 3.47 37.45
N GLY A 24 11.61 3.44 36.37
CA GLY A 24 11.25 3.97 35.07
C GLY A 24 11.00 2.82 34.11
N ASN A 25 9.94 2.96 33.32
CA ASN A 25 9.84 2.48 31.94
C ASN A 25 9.20 1.14 31.58
N SER A 26 8.42 0.50 32.44
CA SER A 26 7.62 -0.66 31.99
C SER A 26 6.59 -0.31 30.88
N THR A 27 6.18 0.96 30.77
CA THR A 27 5.29 1.44 29.70
C THR A 27 6.04 1.74 28.40
N GLU A 28 7.19 2.42 28.49
CA GLU A 28 8.01 2.77 27.31
C GLU A 28 8.56 1.51 26.64
N GLU A 29 9.05 0.53 27.42
CA GLU A 29 9.53 -0.75 26.88
C GLU A 29 8.45 -1.51 26.11
N LYS A 30 7.21 -1.52 26.63
CA LYS A 30 6.05 -2.14 25.96
C LYS A 30 5.66 -1.42 24.68
N GLU A 31 5.80 -0.09 24.65
CA GLU A 31 5.52 0.71 23.45
C GLU A 31 6.56 0.44 22.36
N ASP A 32 7.84 0.44 22.70
CA ASP A 32 8.94 0.14 21.78
C ASP A 32 8.82 -1.27 21.19
N GLU A 33 8.51 -2.26 22.02
CA GLU A 33 8.27 -3.64 21.58
C GLU A 33 7.09 -3.71 20.60
N ARG A 34 5.98 -3.02 20.90
CA ARG A 34 4.82 -2.95 20.02
C ARG A 34 5.16 -2.30 18.68
N VAL A 35 5.93 -1.23 18.68
CA VAL A 35 6.38 -0.53 17.47
C VAL A 35 7.32 -1.41 16.64
N ALA A 36 8.26 -2.11 17.28
CA ALA A 36 9.16 -3.04 16.62
C ALA A 36 8.40 -4.19 15.95
N ARG A 37 7.43 -4.78 16.66
CA ARG A 37 6.55 -5.84 16.12
C ARG A 37 5.74 -5.35 14.92
N GLY A 38 5.19 -4.13 14.99
CA GLY A 38 4.46 -3.51 13.87
C GLY A 38 5.34 -3.32 12.63
N LYS A 39 6.57 -2.81 12.81
CA LYS A 39 7.56 -2.67 11.72
C LYS A 39 7.92 -4.02 11.10
N ALA A 40 8.13 -5.05 11.91
CA ALA A 40 8.42 -6.39 11.42
C ALA A 40 7.25 -6.99 10.62
N ALA A 41 6.00 -6.78 11.07
CA ALA A 41 4.81 -7.20 10.34
C ALA A 41 4.67 -6.46 9.00
N ALA A 42 4.87 -5.14 8.98
CA ALA A 42 4.86 -4.34 7.76
C ALA A 42 5.92 -4.81 6.75
N ALA A 43 7.13 -5.14 7.21
CA ALA A 43 8.19 -5.66 6.36
C ALA A 43 7.85 -7.03 5.74
N LYS A 44 7.15 -7.91 6.47
CA LYS A 44 6.67 -9.20 5.94
C LYS A 44 5.63 -8.98 4.84
N HIS A 45 4.70 -8.06 5.06
CA HIS A 45 3.67 -7.69 4.07
C HIS A 45 4.29 -7.07 2.81
N ASP A 46 5.24 -6.14 2.96
CA ASP A 46 5.96 -5.53 1.84
C ASP A 46 6.70 -6.59 0.99
N ARG A 47 7.27 -7.63 1.61
CA ARG A 47 7.91 -8.75 0.89
C ARG A 47 6.91 -9.59 0.10
N PHE A 48 5.73 -9.85 0.66
CA PHE A 48 4.66 -10.52 -0.06
C PHE A 48 4.22 -9.69 -1.28
N ASN A 49 3.99 -8.39 -1.10
CA ASN A 49 3.59 -7.49 -2.17
C ASN A 49 4.65 -7.39 -3.29
N MET A 50 5.93 -7.45 -2.95
CA MET A 50 7.02 -7.48 -3.92
C MET A 50 6.95 -8.69 -4.87
N ILE A 51 6.37 -9.80 -4.42
CA ILE A 51 6.23 -11.03 -5.22
C ILE A 51 4.86 -11.05 -5.92
N ALA A 52 3.80 -10.66 -5.22
CA ALA A 52 2.43 -10.80 -5.71
C ALA A 52 2.02 -9.72 -6.73
N ILE A 53 2.45 -8.47 -6.53
CA ILE A 53 1.99 -7.34 -7.35
C ILE A 53 2.62 -7.29 -8.75
N PRO A 54 3.94 -7.55 -8.95
CA PRO A 54 4.51 -7.49 -10.30
C PRO A 54 3.83 -8.43 -11.32
N PRO A 55 3.48 -9.68 -10.99
CA PRO A 55 2.65 -10.52 -11.85
C PRO A 55 1.28 -9.90 -12.19
N LEU A 56 0.61 -9.24 -11.25
CA LEU A 56 -0.66 -8.54 -11.51
C LEU A 56 -0.48 -7.36 -12.46
N VAL A 57 0.62 -6.61 -12.34
CA VAL A 57 0.97 -5.54 -13.28
C VAL A 57 1.29 -6.10 -14.66
N GLY A 58 2.05 -7.21 -14.73
CA GLY A 58 2.30 -7.92 -15.99
C GLY A 58 1.01 -8.39 -16.66
N LEU A 59 0.10 -8.99 -15.88
CA LEU A 59 -1.21 -9.41 -16.35
C LEU A 59 -2.09 -8.22 -16.77
N THR A 60 -1.99 -7.08 -16.09
CA THR A 60 -2.64 -5.83 -16.50
C THR A 60 -2.14 -5.37 -17.86
N ALA A 61 -0.82 -5.32 -18.06
CA ALA A 61 -0.23 -4.95 -19.34
C ALA A 61 -0.64 -5.91 -20.47
N LEU A 62 -0.53 -7.23 -20.24
CA LEU A 62 -0.97 -8.25 -21.21
C LEU A 62 -2.45 -8.13 -21.54
N SER A 63 -3.28 -7.85 -20.53
CA SER A 63 -4.71 -7.67 -20.70
C SER A 63 -5.05 -6.45 -21.56
N LEU A 64 -4.32 -5.33 -21.40
CA LEU A 64 -4.50 -4.11 -22.20
C LEU A 64 -4.00 -4.27 -23.64
N VAL A 65 -2.85 -4.94 -23.83
CA VAL A 65 -2.24 -5.16 -25.16
C VAL A 65 -3.07 -6.14 -25.99
N THR A 66 -3.43 -7.28 -25.41
CA THR A 66 -4.15 -8.34 -26.14
C THR A 66 -5.63 -8.05 -26.32
N LYS A 67 -6.22 -7.21 -25.46
CA LYS A 67 -7.67 -6.93 -25.40
C LYS A 67 -8.54 -8.20 -25.30
N SER A 68 -7.95 -9.30 -24.84
CA SER A 68 -8.60 -10.60 -24.79
C SER A 68 -9.54 -10.70 -23.59
N LYS A 69 -10.78 -11.12 -23.81
CA LYS A 69 -11.76 -11.38 -22.73
C LYS A 69 -11.20 -12.35 -21.69
N ARG A 70 -10.45 -13.37 -22.11
CA ARG A 70 -9.81 -14.34 -21.20
C ARG A 70 -8.78 -13.68 -20.30
N MET A 71 -7.95 -12.78 -20.84
CA MET A 71 -6.93 -12.07 -20.06
C MET A 71 -7.57 -11.08 -19.07
N HIS A 72 -8.62 -10.35 -19.48
CA HIS A 72 -9.33 -9.46 -18.56
C HIS A 72 -10.04 -10.23 -17.43
N LEU A 73 -10.61 -11.41 -17.73
CA LEU A 73 -11.25 -12.26 -16.73
C LEU A 73 -10.23 -12.84 -15.75
N ALA A 74 -9.11 -13.36 -16.26
CA ALA A 74 -8.00 -13.83 -15.43
C ALA A 74 -7.52 -12.70 -14.51
N LEU A 75 -7.27 -11.51 -15.06
CA LEU A 75 -6.88 -10.32 -14.29
C LEU A 75 -7.90 -9.99 -13.19
N SER A 76 -9.18 -9.99 -13.52
CA SER A 76 -10.24 -9.64 -12.57
C SER A 76 -10.30 -10.59 -11.38
N TRP A 77 -10.21 -11.90 -11.64
CA TRP A 77 -10.15 -12.89 -10.57
C TRP A 77 -8.84 -12.82 -9.78
N SER A 78 -7.69 -12.62 -10.42
CA SER A 78 -6.40 -12.49 -9.73
C SER A 78 -6.39 -11.27 -8.80
N VAL A 79 -6.88 -10.13 -9.26
CA VAL A 79 -6.99 -8.90 -8.48
C VAL A 79 -7.98 -9.07 -7.33
N PHE A 80 -9.14 -9.68 -7.58
CA PHE A 80 -10.13 -9.94 -6.54
C PHE A 80 -9.57 -10.84 -5.42
N SER A 81 -8.89 -11.92 -5.79
CA SER A 81 -8.23 -12.82 -4.83
C SER A 81 -7.13 -12.11 -4.03
N TYR A 82 -6.30 -11.28 -4.69
CA TYR A 82 -5.27 -10.49 -4.02
C TYR A 82 -5.89 -9.51 -3.00
N ILE A 83 -6.96 -8.80 -3.38
CA ILE A 83 -7.65 -7.85 -2.47
C ILE A 83 -8.15 -8.57 -1.22
N TRP A 84 -8.71 -9.78 -1.34
CA TRP A 84 -9.14 -10.56 -0.19
C TRP A 84 -7.98 -10.99 0.71
N ALA A 85 -6.86 -11.42 0.13
CA ALA A 85 -5.67 -11.76 0.90
C ALA A 85 -5.14 -10.54 1.68
N ASP A 86 -5.05 -9.38 1.03
CA ASP A 86 -4.56 -8.14 1.64
C ASP A 86 -5.53 -7.58 2.69
N PHE A 87 -6.84 -7.64 2.42
CA PHE A 87 -7.89 -7.31 3.39
C PHE A 87 -7.79 -8.19 4.64
N SER A 88 -7.63 -9.50 4.46
CA SER A 88 -7.53 -10.45 5.57
C SER A 88 -6.28 -10.19 6.39
N TRP A 89 -5.13 -9.97 5.74
CA TRP A 89 -3.88 -9.63 6.42
C TRP A 89 -4.02 -8.35 7.26
N THR A 90 -4.55 -7.28 6.66
CA THR A 90 -4.72 -5.99 7.34
C THR A 90 -5.70 -6.09 8.52
N SER A 91 -6.72 -6.94 8.41
CA SER A 91 -7.69 -7.19 9.49
C SER A 91 -7.07 -7.98 10.65
N LEU A 92 -6.26 -9.00 10.36
CA LEU A 92 -5.62 -9.85 11.36
C LEU A 92 -4.39 -9.20 12.01
N VAL A 93 -3.70 -8.32 11.28
CA VAL A 93 -2.46 -7.68 11.73
C VAL A 93 -2.55 -6.15 11.56
N PRO A 94 -3.48 -5.47 12.26
CA PRO A 94 -3.72 -4.03 12.08
C PRO A 94 -2.52 -3.16 12.48
N HIS A 95 -1.64 -3.68 13.34
CA HIS A 95 -0.39 -3.00 13.75
C HIS A 95 0.68 -2.97 12.66
N SER A 96 0.47 -3.61 11.51
CA SER A 96 1.30 -3.43 10.32
C SER A 96 1.18 -2.02 9.73
N GLN A 97 0.12 -1.28 10.09
CA GLN A 97 -0.13 0.09 9.65
C GLN A 97 0.30 1.10 10.72
N PRO A 98 0.73 2.32 10.33
CA PRO A 98 1.23 3.33 11.26
C PRO A 98 0.18 3.85 12.25
N SER A 99 -1.12 3.71 11.92
CA SER A 99 -2.22 4.10 12.81
C SER A 99 -3.47 3.26 12.52
N SER A 100 -4.38 3.17 13.50
CA SER A 100 -5.66 2.47 13.34
C SER A 100 -6.54 3.12 12.26
N LEU A 101 -6.54 4.46 12.18
CA LEU A 101 -7.27 5.18 11.12
C LEU A 101 -6.72 4.82 9.73
N ARG A 102 -5.39 4.68 9.61
CA ARG A 102 -4.77 4.24 8.35
C ARG A 102 -5.21 2.82 8.00
N ALA A 103 -5.20 1.90 8.96
CA ALA A 103 -5.68 0.53 8.76
C ALA A 103 -7.15 0.50 8.29
N ILE A 104 -8.03 1.24 8.95
CA ILE A 104 -9.45 1.35 8.58
C ILE A 104 -9.59 1.90 7.16
N SER A 105 -8.87 2.97 6.82
CA SER A 105 -8.93 3.56 5.47
C SER A 105 -8.50 2.57 4.38
N ILE A 106 -7.53 1.69 4.66
CA ILE A 106 -7.07 0.64 3.75
C ILE A 106 -8.14 -0.46 3.62
N LEU A 107 -8.77 -0.87 4.71
CA LEU A 107 -9.86 -1.85 4.67
C LEU A 107 -11.06 -1.33 3.87
N VAL A 108 -11.43 -0.05 4.06
CA VAL A 108 -12.48 0.60 3.26
C VAL A 108 -12.08 0.65 1.78
N HIS A 109 -10.83 1.01 1.47
CA HIS A 109 -10.30 0.98 0.12
C HIS A 109 -10.42 -0.42 -0.51
N HIS A 110 -9.97 -1.48 0.17
CA HIS A 110 -10.09 -2.85 -0.31
C HIS A 110 -11.54 -3.28 -0.52
N ALA A 111 -12.45 -2.93 0.39
CA ALA A 111 -13.88 -3.22 0.22
C ALA A 111 -14.46 -2.54 -1.03
N LEU A 112 -14.14 -1.26 -1.25
CA LEU A 112 -14.57 -0.51 -2.44
C LEU A 112 -13.96 -1.08 -3.73
N THR A 113 -12.67 -1.45 -3.73
CA THR A 113 -12.02 -2.06 -4.89
C THR A 113 -12.59 -3.45 -5.18
N ALA A 114 -12.88 -4.26 -4.15
CA ALA A 114 -13.54 -5.55 -4.32
C ALA A 114 -14.95 -5.40 -4.91
N LEU A 115 -15.73 -4.43 -4.43
CA LEU A 115 -17.04 -4.09 -5.01
C LEU A 115 -16.93 -3.65 -6.47
N LEU A 116 -15.94 -2.82 -6.80
CA LEU A 116 -15.69 -2.35 -8.15
C LEU A 116 -15.30 -3.50 -9.10
N VAL A 117 -14.42 -4.42 -8.67
CA VAL A 117 -13.95 -5.57 -9.46
C VAL A 117 -14.99 -6.68 -9.56
N MET A 118 -15.90 -6.80 -8.60
CA MET A 118 -17.00 -7.76 -8.66
C MET A 118 -17.94 -7.50 -9.86
N HIS A 119 -18.12 -6.23 -10.27
CA HIS A 119 -18.93 -5.87 -11.44
C HIS A 119 -18.41 -6.49 -12.75
N PRO A 120 -17.15 -6.23 -13.19
CA PRO A 120 -16.62 -6.83 -14.41
C PRO A 120 -16.63 -8.37 -14.39
N ILE A 121 -16.47 -9.01 -13.23
CA ILE A 121 -16.61 -10.47 -13.09
C ILE A 121 -18.03 -10.94 -13.45
N ARG A 122 -19.07 -10.21 -13.01
CA ARG A 122 -20.48 -10.52 -13.27
C ARG A 122 -20.99 -10.02 -14.61
N THR A 123 -20.31 -9.05 -15.22
CA THR A 123 -20.70 -8.42 -16.48
C THR A 123 -19.53 -8.44 -17.46
N PRO A 124 -19.37 -9.53 -18.24
CA PRO A 124 -18.21 -9.76 -19.10
C PRO A 124 -17.88 -8.62 -20.08
N ASP A 125 -18.89 -7.87 -20.53
CA ASP A 125 -18.69 -6.74 -21.46
C ASP A 125 -17.92 -5.57 -20.85
N ASN A 126 -17.84 -5.52 -19.52
CA ASN A 126 -17.15 -4.49 -18.75
C ASN A 126 -15.83 -4.99 -18.14
N LEU A 127 -15.36 -6.20 -18.49
CA LEU A 127 -14.13 -6.80 -17.95
C LEU A 127 -12.87 -5.92 -18.07
N HIS A 128 -12.83 -5.06 -19.09
CA HIS A 128 -11.73 -4.11 -19.29
C HIS A 128 -11.66 -3.01 -18.20
N PHE A 129 -12.71 -2.80 -17.40
CA PHE A 129 -12.69 -1.85 -16.29
C PHE A 129 -11.63 -2.20 -15.25
N THR A 130 -11.47 -3.50 -14.95
CA THR A 130 -10.43 -3.94 -14.01
C THR A 130 -9.05 -3.57 -14.53
N ALA A 131 -8.79 -3.82 -15.82
CA ALA A 131 -7.50 -3.50 -16.43
C ALA A 131 -7.18 -2.00 -16.38
N TYR A 132 -8.19 -1.13 -16.58
CA TYR A 132 -7.99 0.31 -16.44
C TYR A 132 -7.75 0.73 -14.99
N ALA A 133 -8.47 0.13 -14.04
CA ALA A 133 -8.29 0.43 -12.62
C ALA A 133 -6.93 -0.02 -12.09
N THR A 134 -6.42 -1.18 -12.53
CA THR A 134 -5.18 -1.79 -12.03
C THR A 134 -3.90 -1.21 -12.62
N ILE A 135 -3.98 -0.27 -13.58
CA ILE A 135 -2.82 0.51 -14.04
C ILE A 135 -2.13 1.22 -12.86
N VAL A 136 -2.89 1.59 -11.81
CA VAL A 136 -2.34 2.17 -10.59
C VAL A 136 -1.29 1.30 -9.91
N GLU A 137 -1.34 -0.03 -10.09
CA GLU A 137 -0.42 -0.94 -9.41
C GLU A 137 1.02 -0.78 -9.89
N ILE A 138 1.24 -0.11 -11.04
CA ILE A 138 2.56 0.36 -11.46
C ILE A 138 3.17 1.27 -10.38
N ASN A 139 2.37 2.17 -9.78
CA ASN A 139 2.83 3.00 -8.67
C ASN A 139 3.20 2.15 -7.45
N THR A 140 2.43 1.11 -7.15
CA THR A 140 2.70 0.20 -6.05
C THR A 140 4.01 -0.57 -6.27
N VAL A 141 4.28 -1.03 -7.50
CA VAL A 141 5.56 -1.65 -7.86
C VAL A 141 6.72 -0.70 -7.61
N PHE A 142 6.65 0.56 -8.06
CA PHE A 142 7.69 1.56 -7.75
C PHE A 142 7.83 1.80 -6.24
N SER A 143 6.71 1.85 -5.52
CA SER A 143 6.67 2.06 -4.07
C SER A 143 7.34 0.94 -3.28
N VAL A 144 7.13 -0.32 -3.69
CA VAL A 144 7.77 -1.49 -3.06
C VAL A 144 9.22 -1.59 -3.51
N ALA A 145 9.50 -1.45 -4.81
CA ALA A 145 10.85 -1.53 -5.36
C ALA A 145 11.80 -0.49 -4.74
N LYS A 146 11.36 0.76 -4.55
CA LYS A 146 12.22 1.79 -3.93
C LYS A 146 12.59 1.46 -2.48
N LYS A 147 11.72 0.76 -1.73
CA LYS A 147 12.02 0.34 -0.35
C LYS A 147 13.12 -0.72 -0.31
N VAL A 148 13.16 -1.59 -1.32
CA VAL A 148 14.07 -2.74 -1.39
C VAL A 148 15.38 -2.39 -2.08
N LEU A 149 15.33 -1.84 -3.29
CA LEU A 149 16.49 -1.59 -4.14
C LEU A 149 17.18 -0.24 -3.84
N LYS A 150 16.43 0.72 -3.24
CA LYS A 150 16.92 2.05 -2.86
C LYS A 150 17.58 2.86 -3.99
N TRP A 151 17.29 2.56 -5.25
CA TRP A 151 17.79 3.33 -6.39
C TRP A 151 17.08 4.69 -6.50
N PRO A 152 17.81 5.79 -6.80
CA PRO A 152 17.25 7.13 -6.81
C PRO A 152 16.15 7.31 -7.86
N TRP A 153 16.31 6.69 -9.04
CA TRP A 153 15.33 6.79 -10.12
C TRP A 153 13.99 6.12 -9.78
N LEU A 154 13.97 5.11 -8.90
CA LEU A 154 12.73 4.49 -8.42
C LEU A 154 11.89 5.45 -7.59
N ASN A 155 12.55 6.35 -6.84
CA ASN A 155 11.84 7.39 -6.10
C ASN A 155 11.21 8.42 -7.05
N THR A 156 11.93 8.81 -8.10
CA THR A 156 11.40 9.68 -9.16
C THR A 156 10.22 9.01 -9.86
N GLY A 157 10.37 7.74 -10.29
CA GLY A 157 9.30 6.97 -10.92
C GLY A 157 8.09 6.80 -10.03
N PHE A 158 8.28 6.56 -8.72
CA PHE A 158 7.21 6.57 -7.74
C PHE A 158 6.49 7.92 -7.68
N LEU A 159 7.19 9.04 -7.58
CA LEU A 159 6.56 10.36 -7.47
C LEU A 159 5.77 10.74 -8.73
N VAL A 160 6.36 10.52 -9.90
CA VAL A 160 5.71 10.80 -11.19
C VAL A 160 4.46 9.93 -11.35
N SER A 161 4.58 8.62 -11.16
CA SER A 161 3.44 7.71 -11.26
C SER A 161 2.39 8.00 -10.18
N TRP A 162 2.79 8.39 -8.97
CA TRP A 162 1.88 8.73 -7.88
C TRP A 162 1.00 9.92 -8.24
N LEU A 163 1.62 10.99 -8.75
CA LEU A 163 0.92 12.19 -9.18
C LEU A 163 0.00 11.90 -10.38
N ALA A 164 0.54 11.25 -11.42
CA ALA A 164 -0.20 10.94 -12.63
C ALA A 164 -1.41 10.04 -12.33
N MET A 165 -1.23 8.98 -11.56
CA MET A 165 -2.31 8.04 -11.28
C MET A 165 -3.37 8.67 -10.37
N ARG A 166 -2.96 9.32 -9.27
CA ARG A 166 -3.95 9.81 -8.29
C ARG A 166 -4.67 11.07 -8.72
N LEU A 167 -3.98 12.02 -9.36
CA LEU A 167 -4.56 13.32 -9.69
C LEU A 167 -5.18 13.36 -11.09
N VAL A 168 -4.73 12.52 -12.01
CA VAL A 168 -5.20 12.54 -13.40
C VAL A 168 -5.99 11.27 -13.71
N TRP A 169 -5.39 10.10 -13.52
CA TRP A 169 -5.99 8.83 -13.94
C TRP A 169 -7.29 8.49 -13.18
N TYR A 170 -7.30 8.56 -11.85
CA TYR A 170 -8.50 8.21 -11.06
C TYR A 170 -9.72 9.09 -11.35
N PRO A 171 -9.61 10.43 -11.36
CA PRO A 171 -10.71 11.29 -11.79
C PRO A 171 -11.17 11.00 -13.22
N TYR A 172 -10.24 10.73 -14.13
CA TYR A 172 -10.57 10.34 -15.49
C TYR A 172 -11.35 9.02 -15.55
N LEU A 173 -11.01 8.01 -14.73
CA LEU A 173 -11.77 6.76 -14.65
C LEU A 173 -13.21 6.97 -14.19
N VAL A 174 -13.47 7.92 -13.28
CA VAL A 174 -14.86 8.26 -12.90
C VAL A 174 -15.65 8.71 -14.13
N TYR A 175 -15.10 9.63 -14.90
CA TYR A 175 -15.71 10.11 -16.14
C TYR A 175 -15.90 8.98 -17.16
N LEU A 176 -14.87 8.15 -17.35
CA LEU A 176 -14.89 7.04 -18.31
C LEU A 176 -15.96 6.00 -17.96
N PHE A 177 -16.03 5.57 -16.70
CA PHE A 177 -17.03 4.61 -16.22
C PHE A 177 -18.44 5.18 -16.28
N HIS A 178 -18.61 6.47 -15.91
CA HIS A 178 -19.88 7.16 -16.08
C HIS A 178 -20.35 7.12 -17.54
N LYS A 179 -19.51 7.59 -18.47
CA LYS A 179 -19.84 7.63 -19.90
C LYS A 179 -20.18 6.24 -20.44
N ARG A 180 -19.40 5.22 -20.07
CA ARG A 180 -19.60 3.84 -20.53
C ARG A 180 -20.91 3.26 -20.02
N LEU A 181 -21.21 3.38 -18.72
CA LEU A 181 -22.47 2.85 -18.16
C LEU A 181 -23.70 3.59 -18.70
N ARG A 182 -23.61 4.91 -18.89
CA ARG A 182 -24.70 5.67 -19.52
C ARG A 182 -24.95 5.23 -20.96
N SER A 183 -23.88 4.95 -21.73
CA SER A 183 -24.00 4.42 -23.10
C SER A 183 -24.62 3.02 -23.17
N GLN A 184 -24.56 2.26 -22.07
CA GLN A 184 -25.18 0.93 -21.94
C GLN A 184 -26.62 1.00 -21.39
N GLY A 185 -27.16 2.20 -21.16
CA GLY A 185 -28.53 2.39 -20.68
C GLY A 185 -28.72 2.27 -19.17
N TYR A 186 -27.65 2.15 -18.37
CA TYR A 186 -27.78 2.09 -16.92
C TYR A 186 -28.26 3.44 -16.34
N ALA A 187 -29.28 3.40 -15.48
CA ALA A 187 -29.76 4.56 -14.73
C ALA A 187 -28.68 5.09 -13.77
N SER A 188 -28.54 6.42 -13.67
CA SER A 188 -27.57 7.08 -12.78
C SER A 188 -27.86 6.83 -11.29
N THR A 189 -29.10 6.53 -10.94
CA THR A 189 -29.52 6.17 -9.57
C THR A 189 -29.57 4.66 -9.35
N GLY A 190 -29.21 3.86 -10.36
CA GLY A 190 -29.26 2.39 -10.29
C GLY A 190 -28.13 1.79 -9.44
N ARG A 191 -28.37 0.58 -8.92
CA ARG A 191 -27.40 -0.16 -8.08
C ARG A 191 -26.05 -0.38 -8.76
N VAL A 192 -26.05 -0.74 -10.05
CA VAL A 192 -24.82 -0.95 -10.84
C VAL A 192 -24.03 0.34 -10.98
N TYR A 193 -24.71 1.46 -11.24
CA TYR A 193 -24.05 2.76 -11.34
C TYR A 193 -23.42 3.17 -10.00
N ALA A 194 -24.15 3.02 -8.90
CA ALA A 194 -23.62 3.27 -7.56
C ALA A 194 -22.43 2.35 -7.23
N GLN A 195 -22.51 1.07 -7.60
CA GLN A 195 -21.43 0.12 -7.38
C GLN A 195 -20.15 0.50 -8.14
N VAL A 196 -20.24 0.87 -9.42
CA VAL A 196 -19.05 1.13 -10.24
C VAL A 196 -18.58 2.58 -10.10
N VAL A 197 -19.43 3.54 -10.44
CA VAL A 197 -19.07 4.96 -10.44
C VAL A 197 -18.99 5.48 -9.02
N GLY A 198 -19.94 5.11 -8.14
CA GLY A 198 -19.91 5.49 -6.74
C GLY A 198 -18.67 4.98 -6.03
N SER A 199 -18.32 3.69 -6.17
CA SER A 199 -17.08 3.16 -5.59
C SER A 199 -15.84 3.87 -6.14
N GLN A 200 -15.79 4.14 -7.46
CA GLN A 200 -14.67 4.85 -8.07
C GLN A 200 -14.53 6.29 -7.56
N VAL A 201 -15.64 6.99 -7.33
CA VAL A 201 -15.64 8.33 -6.70
C VAL A 201 -15.09 8.27 -5.27
N LEU A 202 -15.56 7.31 -4.46
CA LEU A 202 -15.07 7.13 -3.09
C LEU A 202 -13.58 6.77 -3.05
N LEU A 203 -13.12 5.90 -3.96
CA LEU A 203 -11.70 5.59 -4.13
C LEU A 203 -10.89 6.83 -4.53
N CYS A 204 -11.44 7.69 -5.39
CA CYS A 204 -10.82 8.95 -5.77
C CYS A 204 -10.67 9.89 -4.57
N ILE A 205 -11.72 10.04 -3.74
CA ILE A 205 -11.69 10.83 -2.51
C ILE A 205 -10.62 10.30 -1.54
N LEU A 206 -10.56 8.99 -1.31
CA LEU A 206 -9.53 8.37 -0.47
C LEU A 206 -8.12 8.65 -1.00
N ASN A 207 -7.92 8.61 -2.31
CA ASN A 207 -6.64 8.94 -2.94
C ASN A 207 -6.23 10.40 -2.70
N PHE A 208 -7.17 11.35 -2.74
CA PHE A 208 -6.91 12.76 -2.40
C PHE A 208 -6.55 12.93 -0.93
N LEU A 209 -7.28 12.30 0.00
CA LEU A 209 -7.00 12.36 1.44
C LEU A 209 -5.59 11.84 1.74
N TRP A 210 -5.23 10.66 1.22
CA TRP A 210 -3.89 10.09 1.37
C TRP A 210 -2.81 10.95 0.70
N THR A 211 -3.15 11.67 -0.36
CA THR A 211 -2.23 12.60 -1.02
C THR A 211 -1.96 13.81 -0.12
N ALA A 212 -3.00 14.38 0.48
CA ALA A 212 -2.87 15.46 1.45
C ALA A 212 -2.02 15.04 2.66
N GLU A 213 -2.27 13.86 3.23
CA GLU A 213 -1.47 13.29 4.33
C GLU A 213 0.02 13.21 3.96
N ALA A 214 0.34 12.68 2.78
CA ALA A 214 1.70 12.54 2.30
C ALA A 214 2.39 13.92 2.12
N VAL A 215 1.69 14.90 1.53
CA VAL A 215 2.21 16.26 1.34
C VAL A 215 2.46 16.94 2.68
N GLN A 216 1.54 16.82 3.64
CA GLN A 216 1.72 17.35 4.99
C GLN A 216 2.94 16.73 5.68
N ALA A 217 3.13 15.41 5.56
CA ALA A 217 4.30 14.73 6.10
C ALA A 217 5.61 15.21 5.47
N MET A 218 5.63 15.47 4.16
CA MET A 218 6.80 16.03 3.47
C MET A 218 7.11 17.45 3.93
N ARG A 219 6.09 18.32 4.09
CA ARG A 219 6.26 19.69 4.59
C ARG A 219 6.82 19.71 6.01
N LYS A 220 6.29 18.88 6.91
CA LYS A 220 6.79 18.77 8.29
C LYS A 220 8.25 18.31 8.36
N ARG A 221 8.67 17.39 7.48
CA ARG A 221 10.07 16.94 7.40
C ARG A 221 11.02 18.01 6.88
N LYS A 222 10.54 18.90 5.99
CA LYS A 222 11.35 20.01 5.47
C LYS A 222 11.64 21.05 6.57
N GLY A 223 10.62 21.45 7.33
CA GLY A 223 10.77 22.41 8.44
C GLY A 223 11.78 21.95 9.50
N LYS A 224 11.69 20.69 9.96
CA LYS A 224 12.66 20.14 10.93
C LYS A 224 14.12 20.19 10.46
N LYS A 225 14.36 19.96 9.17
CA LYS A 225 15.71 20.02 8.59
C LYS A 225 16.25 21.44 8.46
N GLU A 226 15.37 22.44 8.43
CA GLU A 226 15.76 23.86 8.41
C GLU A 226 16.08 24.34 9.84
N GLU A 227 15.30 23.88 10.84
CA GLU A 227 15.57 24.11 12.26
C GLU A 227 16.91 23.48 12.71
N GLU A 228 17.21 22.24 12.32
CA GLU A 228 18.49 21.57 12.66
C GLU A 228 19.74 22.24 12.04
N LYS A 229 19.55 23.14 11.06
CA LYS A 229 20.66 23.87 10.41
C LYS A 229 20.90 25.26 10.98
N THR A 230 19.98 25.77 11.79
CA THR A 230 20.04 27.12 12.39
C THR A 230 20.62 27.02 13.79
#